data_AF-A0A2V6JEA2-F1
#
_entry.id   AF-A0A2V6JEA2-F1
#
_cell.length_a   1.000
_cell.length_b   1.000
_cell.length_c   1.000
_cell.angle_alpha   90.00
_cell.angle_beta   90.00
_cell.angle_gamma   90.00
#
_symmetry.space_group_name_H-M   'P 1'
#
loop_
_entity.id
_entity.type
_entity.pdbx_description
1 polymer ?
#
loop_
_entity_poly.entity_id
_entity_poly.type
_entity_poly.pdbx_seq_one_letter_code
_entity_poly.pdbx_strand_id
1 'polypeptide(L)'
;MAGPVMLIIRDGWGINPGGREKRDENGDATLLASTPFHDKLYADYPRSRLSASGADVGLPEGQMGNSEVGHLNLGAGRIVYQDLTRINKA
;
A
#
# COMPACT_ATOMS: atom_id res chain seq x y z
N MET A 1 -30.49 2.36 7.25
CA MET A 1 -29.95 2.33 5.87
C MET A 1 -28.44 2.41 5.97
N ALA A 2 -27.70 1.60 5.21
CA ALA A 2 -26.25 1.78 5.13
C ALA A 2 -25.98 3.12 4.44
N GLY A 3 -25.11 3.93 5.04
CA GLY A 3 -24.61 5.14 4.40
C GLY A 3 -23.67 4.81 3.23
N PRO A 4 -23.23 5.82 2.46
CA PRO A 4 -22.24 5.61 1.41
C PRO A 4 -20.94 5.06 1.99
N VAL A 5 -20.29 4.17 1.23
CA VAL A 5 -18.95 3.66 1.52
C VAL A 5 -17.97 4.26 0.52
N MET A 6 -16.83 4.75 1.00
CA MET A 6 -15.81 5.40 0.18
C MET A 6 -14.46 4.71 0.35
N LEU A 7 -13.87 4.30 -0.76
CA LEU A 7 -12.48 3.86 -0.84
C LEU A 7 -11.60 5.04 -1.26
N ILE A 8 -10.63 5.41 -0.43
CA ILE A 8 -9.63 6.44 -0.73
C ILE A 8 -8.28 5.76 -0.92
N ILE A 9 -7.68 5.92 -2.10
CA ILE A 9 -6.35 5.43 -2.42
C ILE A 9 -5.37 6.61 -2.39
N ARG A 10 -4.38 6.54 -1.50
CA ARG A 10 -3.27 7.51 -1.42
C ARG A 10 -2.07 6.93 -2.16
N ASP A 11 -1.95 7.23 -3.45
CA ASP A 11 -0.90 6.66 -4.29
C ASP A 11 0.49 7.00 -3.75
N GLY A 12 1.39 6.01 -3.72
CA GLY A 12 2.74 6.12 -3.16
C GLY A 12 2.84 6.32 -1.65
N TRP A 13 1.75 6.20 -0.87
CA TRP A 13 1.76 6.38 0.59
C TRP A 13 1.98 5.06 1.36
N GLY A 14 3.24 4.69 1.56
CA GLY A 14 3.63 3.47 2.28
C GLY A 14 3.95 3.66 3.77
N ILE A 15 4.31 2.55 4.44
CA ILE A 15 4.88 2.55 5.80
C ILE A 15 6.34 2.15 5.67
N ASN A 16 7.26 3.05 5.98
CA ASN A 16 8.69 2.73 5.97
C ASN A 16 9.02 1.76 7.13
N PRO A 17 9.75 0.66 6.87
CA PRO A 17 10.11 -0.31 7.91
C PRO A 17 11.06 0.25 8.99
N GLY A 18 11.80 1.33 8.69
CA GLY A 18 12.65 2.03 9.66
C GLY A 18 11.88 2.84 10.70
N GLY A 19 10.57 3.05 10.49
CA GLY A 19 9.69 3.73 11.45
C GLY A 19 10.08 5.19 11.73
N ARG A 20 9.52 5.73 12.83
CA ARG A 20 9.71 7.15 13.22
C ARG A 20 11.15 7.48 13.62
N GLU A 21 11.89 6.52 14.15
CA GLU A 21 13.27 6.72 14.60
C GLU A 21 14.23 7.01 13.44
N LYS A 22 13.97 6.43 12.26
CA LYS A 22 14.81 6.60 11.07
C LYS A 22 14.21 7.56 10.03
N ARG A 23 13.13 8.29 10.36
CA ARG A 23 12.40 9.09 9.36
C ARG A 23 13.28 10.16 8.71
N ASP A 24 14.16 10.79 9.49
CA ASP A 24 15.05 11.85 9.02
C ASP A 24 16.17 11.26 8.14
N GLU A 25 16.76 10.14 8.56
CA GLU A 25 17.77 9.40 7.79
C GLU A 25 17.21 8.89 6.45
N ASN A 26 15.99 8.36 6.47
CA ASN A 26 15.34 7.77 5.29
C ASN A 26 14.66 8.81 4.38
N GLY A 27 14.58 10.08 4.79
CA GLY A 27 13.78 11.09 4.10
C GLY A 27 12.30 10.71 4.00
N ASP A 28 11.73 10.08 5.04
CA ASP A 28 10.34 9.60 5.02
C ASP A 28 9.35 10.76 5.10
N ALA A 29 8.95 11.25 3.93
CA ALA A 29 8.01 12.35 3.78
C ALA A 29 6.66 12.08 4.47
N THR A 30 6.22 10.82 4.61
CA THR A 30 4.95 10.48 5.27
C THR A 30 4.99 10.73 6.77
N LEU A 31 6.17 10.62 7.39
CA LEU A 31 6.40 10.85 8.81
C LEU A 31 6.97 12.24 9.13
N LEU A 32 7.55 12.91 8.13
CA LEU A 32 8.09 14.27 8.23
C LEU A 32 7.01 15.35 7.97
N ALA A 33 5.98 15.04 7.18
CA ALA A 33 4.90 15.98 6.89
C ALA A 33 3.97 16.20 8.11
N SER A 34 3.38 17.39 8.19
CA SER A 34 2.28 17.67 9.13
C SER A 34 0.97 17.14 8.56
N THR A 35 0.44 16.06 9.14
CA THR A 35 -0.77 15.38 8.63
C THR A 35 -1.85 15.18 9.71
N PRO A 36 -2.35 16.26 10.34
CA PRO A 36 -3.18 16.17 11.55
C PRO A 36 -4.46 15.34 11.36
N PHE A 37 -5.06 15.36 10.17
CA PHE A 37 -6.24 14.54 9.88
C PHE A 37 -5.89 13.05 9.78
N HIS A 38 -4.77 12.70 9.13
CA HIS A 38 -4.29 11.32 9.06
C HIS A 38 -3.90 10.80 10.44
N ASP A 39 -3.20 11.62 11.22
CA ASP A 39 -2.78 11.29 12.58
C ASP A 39 -3.99 10.98 13.47
N LYS A 40 -5.04 11.81 13.37
CA LYS A 40 -6.31 11.55 14.07
C LYS A 40 -6.96 10.24 13.63
N LEU A 41 -7.05 9.98 12.32
CA LEU A 41 -7.63 8.73 11.82
C LEU A 41 -6.88 7.49 12.35
N TYR A 42 -5.55 7.58 12.45
CA TYR A 42 -4.70 6.48 12.94
C TYR A 42 -4.80 6.24 14.45
N ALA A 43 -5.15 7.28 15.23
CA ALA A 43 -5.35 7.18 16.67
C ALA A 43 -6.75 6.67 17.03
N ASP A 44 -7.78 7.16 16.33
CA ASP A 44 -9.17 7.01 16.75
C ASP A 44 -9.88 5.80 16.11
N TYR A 45 -9.39 5.27 14.99
CA TYR A 45 -10.07 4.22 14.22
C TYR A 45 -9.25 2.93 14.04
N PRO A 46 -9.91 1.76 13.88
CA PRO A 46 -9.23 0.51 13.57
C PRO A 46 -8.38 0.62 12.30
N ARG A 47 -7.17 0.08 12.36
CA ARG A 47 -6.23 0.08 11.24
C ARG A 47 -5.44 -1.23 11.19
N SER A 48 -5.00 -1.57 9.99
CA SER A 48 -4.11 -2.70 9.73
C SER A 48 -3.08 -2.32 8.67
N ARG A 49 -2.26 -3.28 8.27
CA ARG A 49 -1.28 -3.15 7.19
C ARG A 49 -1.53 -4.24 6.16
N LEU A 50 -1.25 -3.93 4.90
CA LEU A 50 -1.31 -4.87 3.79
C LEU A 50 0.04 -4.87 3.06
N SER A 51 0.42 -6.02 2.53
CA SER A 51 1.50 -6.10 1.55
C SER A 51 0.99 -5.60 0.20
N ALA A 52 1.82 -4.84 -0.52
CA ALA A 52 1.46 -4.20 -1.79
C ALA A 52 2.55 -4.41 -2.86
N SER A 53 3.39 -5.44 -2.71
CA SER A 53 4.56 -5.70 -3.54
C SER A 53 4.84 -7.19 -3.65
N GLY A 54 5.66 -7.58 -4.62
CA GLY A 54 6.09 -8.96 -4.82
C GLY A 54 4.94 -9.94 -5.05
N ALA A 55 5.11 -11.17 -4.54
CA ALA A 55 4.19 -12.28 -4.79
C ALA A 55 2.77 -12.00 -4.28
N ASP A 56 2.61 -11.19 -3.22
CA ASP A 56 1.32 -10.84 -2.63
C ASP A 56 0.40 -10.04 -3.57
N VAL A 57 0.97 -9.43 -4.61
CA VAL A 57 0.23 -8.70 -5.65
C VAL A 57 0.45 -9.26 -7.06
N GLY A 58 1.00 -10.47 -7.16
CA GLY A 58 1.20 -11.17 -8.43
C GLY A 58 2.43 -10.73 -9.21
N LEU A 59 3.42 -10.13 -8.54
CA LEU A 59 4.75 -9.81 -9.06
C LEU A 59 5.79 -10.86 -8.63
N PRO A 60 6.98 -10.92 -9.28
CA PRO A 60 8.13 -11.65 -8.78
C PRO A 60 8.54 -11.22 -7.36
N GLU A 61 9.11 -12.14 -6.59
CA GLU A 61 9.61 -11.85 -5.25
C GLU A 61 10.63 -10.70 -5.26
N GLY A 62 10.54 -9.80 -4.28
CA GLY A 62 11.40 -8.62 -4.17
C GLY A 62 11.07 -7.48 -5.13
N GLN A 63 10.17 -7.67 -6.09
CA GLN A 63 9.77 -6.59 -6.99
C GLN A 63 8.82 -5.62 -6.29
N MET A 64 9.12 -4.31 -6.41
CA MET A 64 8.25 -3.28 -5.86
C MET A 64 6.87 -3.27 -6.53
N GLY A 65 5.84 -2.91 -5.76
CA GLY A 65 4.53 -2.62 -6.31
C GLY A 65 4.50 -1.35 -7.15
N ASN A 66 3.40 -1.17 -7.88
CA ASN A 66 3.13 0.04 -8.65
C ASN A 66 1.61 0.30 -8.71
N SER A 67 1.23 1.47 -9.24
CA SER A 67 -0.17 1.89 -9.29
C SER A 67 -1.06 0.94 -10.08
N GLU A 68 -0.62 0.45 -11.25
CA GLU A 68 -1.40 -0.45 -12.10
C GLU A 68 -1.69 -1.78 -11.38
N VAL A 69 -0.65 -2.43 -10.87
CA VAL A 69 -0.76 -3.68 -10.12
C VAL A 69 -1.63 -3.49 -8.88
N GLY A 70 -1.44 -2.40 -8.14
CA GLY A 70 -2.22 -2.09 -6.94
C GLY A 70 -3.71 -1.92 -7.24
N HIS A 71 -4.07 -1.12 -8.25
CA HIS A 71 -5.46 -0.88 -8.62
C HIS A 71 -6.14 -2.14 -9.17
N LEU A 72 -5.43 -2.97 -9.94
CA LEU A 72 -5.95 -4.25 -10.42
C LEU A 72 -6.27 -5.20 -9.27
N ASN A 73 -5.37 -5.35 -8.30
CA ASN A 73 -5.60 -6.23 -7.16
C ASN A 73 -6.76 -5.72 -6.27
N LEU A 74 -6.80 -4.42 -5.98
CA LEU A 74 -7.89 -3.81 -5.19
C LEU A 74 -9.25 -3.95 -5.87
N GLY A 75 -9.33 -3.71 -7.18
CA GLY A 75 -10.56 -3.84 -7.95
C GLY A 75 -11.00 -5.29 -8.16
N ALA A 76 -10.05 -6.22 -8.26
CA ALA A 76 -10.35 -7.64 -8.51
C ALA A 76 -10.67 -8.44 -7.23
N GLY A 77 -10.24 -7.97 -6.06
CA GLY A 77 -10.41 -8.69 -4.79
C GLY A 77 -9.66 -10.03 -4.73
N ARG A 78 -8.61 -10.18 -5.54
CA ARG A 78 -7.74 -11.37 -5.63
C ARG A 78 -6.37 -11.01 -6.18
N ILE A 79 -5.40 -11.90 -6.01
CA ILE A 79 -4.07 -11.77 -6.62
C ILE A 79 -4.18 -11.78 -8.15
N VAL A 80 -3.74 -10.70 -8.80
CA VAL A 80 -3.70 -10.58 -10.26
C VAL A 80 -2.27 -10.78 -10.75
N TYR A 81 -1.99 -11.97 -11.32
CA TYR A 81 -0.68 -12.28 -11.91
C TYR A 81 -0.39 -11.41 -13.12
N GLN A 82 0.75 -10.73 -13.09
CA GLN A 82 1.22 -9.90 -14.20
C GLN A 82 1.82 -10.76 -15.30
N ASP A 83 1.82 -10.26 -16.54
CA ASP A 83 2.23 -11.05 -17.72
C ASP A 83 3.62 -11.67 -17.57
N LEU A 84 4.58 -10.94 -16.99
CA LEU A 84 5.94 -11.45 -16.73
C LEU A 84 5.92 -12.66 -15.77
N THR A 85 5.13 -12.59 -14.71
CA THR A 85 4.98 -13.69 -13.74
C THR A 85 4.19 -14.85 -14.34
N ARG A 86 3.21 -14.56 -15.20
CA ARG A 86 2.42 -15.59 -15.88
C ARG A 86 3.28 -16.40 -16.85
N ILE A 87 4.21 -15.75 -17.56
CA ILE A 87 5.17 -16.44 -18.44
C ILE A 87 6.15 -17.28 -17.62
N ASN A 88 6.69 -16.77 -16.51
CA ASN A 88 7.64 -17.51 -15.67
C ASN A 88 7.03 -18.71 -14.91
N LYS A 89 5.69 -18.76 -14.77
CA LYS A 89 4.97 -19.87 -14.11
C LYS A 89 4.46 -20.94 -15.09
N ALA A 90 4.51 -20.68 -16.40
CA ALA A 90 4.14 -21.64 -17.44
C ALA A 90 5.31 -22.57 -17.76
#